data_AF-A0A9E8N6W9-F1
#
_entry.id   AF-A0A9E8N6W9-F1
#
_cell.length_a   1.000
_cell.length_b   1.000
_cell.length_c   1.000
_cell.angle_alpha   90.00
_cell.angle_beta   90.00
_cell.angle_gamma   90.00
#
_symmetry.space_group_name_H-M   'P 1'
#
loop_
_entity.id
_entity.type
_entity.pdbx_description
1 polymer ?
#
loop_
_entity_poly.entity_id
_entity_poly.type
_entity_poly.pdbx_seq_one_letter_code
_entity_poly.pdbx_strand_id
1 'polypeptide(L)'
;MKIDAAILIGDRGKFFPVQGGNKNFLDLHGLPLFFYSIKALEESPYINRIFIVGDQARIKNTIAGHSRALKTPDKIIALEQKRNLFENVFVAFEEALSVERKNNRSAEWTGEEKAMLYMPGDTPLIAAQEIDEFIEQCDVNSIDYFLGMSTEEGLKPFYPTKKERGIKMAYFYVKGKKYRQNNLHLIKPFKIQNRHCIQRMYDYRYQKQVIYFLKLLLAFYRAHLQRRGIYYFLILHWNLFLARIGLESLTPPFRRMISLEGIEEVIRNFLGCRFKIVETKLPGAALDIDNEKDYETMKIQFHFWRDYQSDLIDAFLKSRLPIESAQ
;
A
#
# COMPACT_ATOMS: atom_id res chain seq x y z
N MET A 1 19.22 8.16 -1.68
CA MET A 1 18.19 9.22 -1.85
C MET A 1 17.26 9.17 -0.65
N LYS A 2 16.90 10.30 -0.03
CA LYS A 2 15.84 10.32 0.97
C LYS A 2 14.52 10.79 0.35
N ILE A 3 13.41 10.22 0.78
CA ILE A 3 12.06 10.55 0.31
C ILE A 3 11.16 10.91 1.50
N ASP A 4 10.15 11.74 1.25
CA ASP A 4 9.10 11.95 2.24
C ASP A 4 8.05 10.84 2.15
N ALA A 5 7.38 10.55 3.27
CA ALA A 5 6.30 9.58 3.34
C ALA A 5 5.01 10.20 3.88
N ALA A 6 3.87 9.66 3.46
CA ALA A 6 2.54 10.03 3.92
C ALA A 6 1.77 8.80 4.40
N ILE A 7 1.28 8.87 5.64
CA ILE A 7 0.30 7.94 6.19
C ILE A 7 -1.09 8.55 6.04
N LEU A 8 -1.96 7.86 5.28
CA LEU A 8 -3.31 8.33 4.98
C LEU A 8 -4.32 7.64 5.91
N ILE A 9 -4.77 8.37 6.94
CA ILE A 9 -5.64 7.83 8.00
C ILE A 9 -7.00 8.56 8.10
N GLY A 10 -7.39 9.25 7.03
CA GLY A 10 -8.65 9.97 6.98
C GLY A 10 -9.89 9.08 7.04
N ASP A 11 -10.97 9.61 7.60
CA ASP A 11 -12.27 8.96 7.77
C ASP A 11 -13.42 9.70 7.05
N ARG A 12 -13.11 10.68 6.21
CA ARG A 12 -14.09 11.32 5.30
C ARG A 12 -14.29 10.52 4.01
N GLY A 13 -15.49 10.60 3.43
CA GLY A 13 -15.85 9.92 2.18
C GLY A 13 -16.35 8.48 2.40
N LYS A 14 -15.88 7.53 1.57
CA LYS A 14 -16.23 6.09 1.69
C LYS A 14 -15.37 5.40 2.74
N PHE A 15 -15.54 5.81 3.99
CA PHE A 15 -14.88 5.25 5.15
C PHE A 15 -15.62 4.01 5.67
N PHE A 16 -14.88 2.97 6.05
CA PHE A 16 -15.41 1.74 6.65
C PHE A 16 -15.02 1.67 8.12
N PRO A 17 -15.98 1.88 9.05
CA PRO A 17 -15.70 1.78 10.47
C PRO A 17 -15.38 0.35 10.87
N VAL A 18 -14.45 0.22 11.81
CA VAL A 18 -14.18 -1.02 12.55
C VAL A 18 -14.38 -0.68 14.03
N GLN A 19 -15.21 -1.46 14.74
CA GLN A 19 -15.65 -1.13 16.10
C GLN A 19 -16.26 0.28 16.22
N GLY A 20 -17.02 0.71 15.20
CA GLY A 20 -17.74 1.98 15.23
C GLY A 20 -16.88 3.24 15.02
N GLY A 21 -15.58 3.11 14.74
CA GLY A 21 -14.69 4.26 14.55
C GLY A 21 -13.59 4.06 13.53
N ASN A 22 -12.76 5.09 13.37
CA ASN A 22 -11.56 5.09 12.52
C ASN A 22 -10.56 4.03 12.99
N LYS A 23 -10.42 2.95 12.19
CA LYS A 23 -9.58 1.79 12.50
C LYS A 23 -8.15 2.15 12.86
N ASN A 24 -7.59 3.19 12.23
CA ASN A 24 -6.21 3.63 12.49
C ASN A 24 -5.96 3.98 13.96
N PHE A 25 -7.01 4.38 14.69
CA PHE A 25 -6.93 4.75 16.11
C PHE A 25 -7.28 3.61 17.07
N LEU A 26 -7.53 2.40 16.57
CA LEU A 26 -7.75 1.23 17.42
C LEU A 26 -6.46 0.87 18.15
N ASP A 27 -6.60 0.47 19.41
CA ASP A 27 -5.48 0.05 20.25
C ASP A 27 -5.02 -1.36 19.86
N LEU A 28 -3.73 -1.49 19.57
CA LEU A 28 -3.08 -2.77 19.46
C LEU A 28 -1.91 -2.74 20.43
N HIS A 29 -1.99 -3.54 21.49
CA HIS A 29 -0.94 -3.68 22.50
C HIS A 29 -0.44 -2.33 23.06
N GLY A 30 -1.37 -1.42 23.38
CA GLY A 30 -1.08 -0.14 24.01
C GLY A 30 -0.66 0.97 23.04
N LEU A 31 -0.74 0.75 21.73
CA LEU A 31 -0.48 1.76 20.71
C LEU A 31 -1.62 1.81 19.67
N PRO A 32 -2.03 2.99 19.21
CA PRO A 32 -2.92 3.12 18.05
C PRO A 32 -2.29 2.48 16.80
N LEU A 33 -3.07 1.80 15.96
CA LEU A 33 -2.54 1.08 14.77
C LEU A 33 -1.56 1.90 13.92
N PHE A 34 -1.85 3.18 13.66
CA PHE A 34 -0.99 3.99 12.79
C PHE A 34 0.41 4.24 13.36
N PHE A 35 0.63 4.02 14.67
CA PHE A 35 1.97 4.11 15.27
C PHE A 35 2.91 3.05 14.74
N TYR A 36 2.41 1.87 14.40
CA TYR A 36 3.26 0.82 13.84
C TYR A 36 3.81 1.21 12.46
N SER A 37 3.00 1.86 11.64
CA SER A 37 3.44 2.44 10.36
C SER A 37 4.43 3.59 10.57
N ILE A 38 4.21 4.48 11.57
CA ILE A 38 5.18 5.53 11.91
C ILE A 38 6.53 4.90 12.30
N LYS A 39 6.53 3.94 13.21
CA LYS A 39 7.77 3.33 13.71
C LYS A 39 8.57 2.66 12.60
N ALA A 40 7.90 1.97 11.68
CA ALA A 40 8.55 1.39 10.51
C ALA A 40 9.18 2.46 9.59
N LEU A 41 8.50 3.59 9.38
CA LEU A 41 9.04 4.72 8.62
C LEU A 41 10.20 5.42 9.33
N GLU A 42 10.15 5.61 10.66
CA GLU A 42 11.23 6.22 11.45
C GLU A 42 12.51 5.37 11.45
N GLU A 43 12.37 4.06 11.31
CA GLU A 43 13.47 3.10 11.27
C GLU A 43 14.11 2.97 9.88
N SER A 44 13.42 3.38 8.82
CA SER A 44 13.95 3.32 7.46
C SER A 44 14.95 4.48 7.20
N PRO A 45 16.18 4.20 6.75
CA PRO A 45 17.16 5.24 6.42
C PRO A 45 16.78 6.09 5.19
N TYR A 46 15.84 5.61 4.37
CA TYR A 46 15.35 6.29 3.18
C TYR A 46 14.30 7.37 3.49
N ILE A 47 13.73 7.39 4.69
CA ILE A 47 12.66 8.34 5.03
C ILE A 47 13.24 9.63 5.60
N ASN A 48 12.74 10.75 5.08
CA ASN A 48 13.11 12.09 5.51
C ASN A 48 12.14 12.67 6.54
N ARG A 49 10.86 12.79 6.17
CA ARG A 49 9.76 13.33 6.97
C ARG A 49 8.54 12.45 6.81
N ILE A 50 7.68 12.45 7.84
CA ILE A 50 6.46 11.66 7.87
C ILE A 50 5.27 12.61 7.97
N PHE A 51 4.43 12.63 6.95
CA PHE A 51 3.17 13.37 6.93
C PHE A 51 2.04 12.43 7.33
N ILE A 52 1.12 12.88 8.18
CA ILE A 52 -0.04 12.08 8.60
C ILE A 52 -1.29 12.87 8.28
N VAL A 53 -2.13 12.34 7.39
CA VAL A 53 -3.33 13.04 6.91
C VAL A 53 -4.58 12.41 7.50
N GLY A 54 -5.34 13.18 8.27
CA GLY A 54 -6.55 12.74 8.98
C GLY A 54 -7.18 13.90 9.75
N ASP A 55 -7.97 13.61 10.79
CA ASP A 55 -8.38 14.63 11.76
C ASP A 55 -7.14 15.15 12.48
N GLN A 56 -6.71 16.38 12.15
CA GLN A 56 -5.42 16.91 12.58
C GLN A 56 -5.35 17.06 14.11
N ALA A 57 -6.45 17.49 14.74
CA ALA A 57 -6.51 17.68 16.18
C ALA A 57 -6.40 16.33 16.90
N ARG A 58 -7.15 15.33 16.42
CA ARG A 58 -7.08 13.97 16.96
C ARG A 58 -5.68 13.38 16.80
N ILE A 59 -5.06 13.50 15.63
CA ILE A 59 -3.69 13.01 15.38
C ILE A 59 -2.71 13.64 16.37
N LYS A 60 -2.71 14.98 16.50
CA LYS A 60 -1.81 15.72 17.40
C LYS A 60 -1.98 15.27 18.85
N ASN A 61 -3.22 15.15 19.32
CA ASN A 61 -3.52 14.70 20.67
C ASN A 61 -3.03 13.26 20.91
N THR A 62 -3.25 12.36 19.94
CA THR A 62 -2.79 10.98 20.05
C THR A 62 -1.27 10.87 20.05
N ILE A 63 -0.57 11.64 19.21
CA ILE A 63 0.91 11.73 19.20
C ILE A 63 1.44 12.27 20.53
N ALA A 64 0.85 13.35 21.05
CA ALA A 64 1.25 13.92 22.34
C ALA A 64 1.15 12.89 23.48
N GLY A 65 0.03 12.14 23.52
CA GLY A 65 -0.21 11.10 24.52
C GLY A 65 0.75 9.91 24.47
N HIS A 66 1.40 9.65 23.32
CA HIS A 66 2.30 8.51 23.11
C HIS A 66 3.68 8.93 22.60
N SER A 67 4.09 10.18 22.87
CA SER A 67 5.34 10.76 22.35
C SER A 67 6.59 9.91 22.66
N ARG A 68 6.61 9.23 23.82
CA ARG A 68 7.70 8.33 24.24
C ARG A 68 7.86 7.08 23.35
N ALA A 69 6.85 6.73 22.56
CA ALA A 69 6.90 5.58 21.65
C ALA A 69 7.56 5.91 20.30
N LEU A 70 7.86 7.19 20.04
CA LEU A 70 8.36 7.71 18.77
C LEU A 70 9.82 8.15 18.91
N LYS A 71 10.63 7.89 17.88
CA LYS A 71 12.07 8.21 17.86
C LYS A 71 12.32 9.67 17.48
N THR A 72 11.53 10.19 16.54
CA THR A 72 11.69 11.51 15.91
C THR A 72 10.34 12.21 15.74
N PRO A 73 9.63 12.52 16.85
CA PRO A 73 8.32 13.18 16.79
C PRO A 73 8.37 14.55 16.09
N ASP A 74 9.53 15.21 16.06
CA ASP A 74 9.79 16.48 15.37
C ASP A 74 9.70 16.37 13.83
N LYS A 75 9.90 15.17 13.26
CA LYS A 75 9.79 14.90 11.82
C LYS A 75 8.38 14.54 11.38
N ILE A 76 7.43 14.49 12.30
CA ILE A 76 6.05 14.07 12.05
C ILE A 76 5.16 15.31 11.90
N ILE A 77 4.50 15.42 10.75
CA ILE A 77 3.67 16.56 10.38
C ILE A 77 2.23 16.09 10.23
N ALA A 78 1.40 16.40 11.22
CA ALA A 78 -0.03 16.14 11.18
C ALA A 78 -0.75 17.17 10.28
N LEU A 79 -1.54 16.70 9.32
CA LEU A 79 -2.28 17.50 8.35
C LEU A 79 -3.76 17.17 8.39
N GLU A 80 -4.59 18.19 8.20
CA GLU A 80 -6.05 18.05 8.16
C GLU A 80 -6.46 17.39 6.84
N GLN A 81 -7.28 16.34 6.95
CA GLN A 81 -7.86 15.64 5.81
C GLN A 81 -8.83 16.52 5.01
N LYS A 82 -8.92 16.22 3.72
CA LYS A 82 -9.94 16.74 2.80
C LYS A 82 -11.05 15.70 2.59
N ARG A 83 -11.76 15.75 1.46
CA ARG A 83 -13.03 15.03 1.27
C ARG A 83 -12.87 13.53 1.05
N ASN A 84 -11.72 13.10 0.54
CA ASN A 84 -11.48 11.73 0.09
C ASN A 84 -9.98 11.40 0.09
N LEU A 85 -9.66 10.12 -0.12
CA LEU A 85 -8.28 9.61 -0.17
C LEU A 85 -7.43 10.34 -1.21
N PHE A 86 -7.97 10.58 -2.41
CA PHE A 86 -7.25 11.23 -3.49
C PHE A 86 -6.84 12.67 -3.11
N GLU A 87 -7.75 13.46 -2.53
CA GLU A 87 -7.42 14.80 -2.05
C GLU A 87 -6.40 14.76 -0.89
N ASN A 88 -6.47 13.74 -0.02
CA ASN A 88 -5.52 13.57 1.08
C ASN A 88 -4.08 13.31 0.58
N VAL A 89 -3.91 12.56 -0.52
CA VAL A 89 -2.60 12.40 -1.19
C VAL A 89 -2.00 13.75 -1.56
N PHE A 90 -2.82 14.66 -2.10
CA PHE A 90 -2.36 16.00 -2.50
C PHE A 90 -2.11 16.92 -1.31
N VAL A 91 -2.86 16.80 -0.22
CA VAL A 91 -2.58 17.57 1.01
C VAL A 91 -1.16 17.33 1.50
N ALA A 92 -0.76 16.06 1.61
CA ALA A 92 0.60 15.72 2.04
C ALA A 92 1.65 16.19 1.02
N PHE A 93 1.36 16.01 -0.27
CA PHE A 93 2.29 16.41 -1.33
C PHE A 93 2.53 17.92 -1.39
N GLU A 94 1.46 18.71 -1.35
CA GLU A 94 1.52 20.18 -1.37
C GLU A 94 2.30 20.72 -0.17
N GLU A 95 2.10 20.15 1.02
CA GLU A 95 2.89 20.53 2.20
C GLU A 95 4.36 20.12 2.04
N ALA A 96 4.64 18.91 1.56
CA ALA A 96 6.02 18.48 1.31
C ALA A 96 6.75 19.41 0.33
N LEU A 97 6.06 19.86 -0.73
CA LEU A 97 6.57 20.87 -1.66
C LEU A 97 6.79 22.22 -0.95
N SER A 98 5.84 22.66 -0.13
CA SER A 98 5.90 23.92 0.62
C SER A 98 7.13 23.96 1.55
N VAL A 99 7.37 22.89 2.30
CA VAL A 99 8.54 22.80 3.21
C VAL A 99 9.84 22.76 2.41
N GLU A 100 9.88 22.06 1.26
CA GLU A 100 11.08 22.08 0.40
C GLU A 100 11.35 23.45 -0.21
N ARG A 101 10.34 24.18 -0.68
CA ARG A 101 10.51 25.54 -1.21
C ARG A 101 11.04 26.52 -0.16
N LYS A 102 10.67 26.34 1.10
CA LYS A 102 11.21 27.15 2.21
C LYS A 102 12.70 26.86 2.45
N ASN A 103 13.15 25.62 2.17
CA ASN A 103 14.52 25.18 2.41
C ASN A 103 15.44 25.35 1.19
N ASN A 104 14.91 25.26 -0.03
CA ASN A 104 15.64 25.39 -1.29
C ASN A 104 15.46 26.79 -1.90
N ARG A 105 16.57 27.49 -2.16
CA ARG A 105 16.59 28.85 -2.74
C ARG A 105 16.65 28.88 -4.27
N SER A 106 16.71 27.75 -4.97
CA SER A 106 16.90 27.72 -6.44
C SER A 106 15.58 27.74 -7.21
N ALA A 107 15.47 28.65 -8.18
CA ALA A 107 14.29 28.85 -9.02
C ALA A 107 14.01 27.71 -10.05
N GLU A 108 14.94 26.77 -10.24
CA GLU A 108 14.84 25.71 -11.26
C GLU A 108 14.16 24.43 -10.78
N TRP A 109 13.78 24.34 -9.51
CA TRP A 109 13.14 23.12 -8.99
C TRP A 109 11.68 23.01 -9.46
N THR A 110 11.43 22.09 -10.39
CA THR A 110 10.07 21.72 -10.80
C THR A 110 9.55 20.67 -9.81
N GLY A 111 8.60 21.06 -8.96
CA GLY A 111 7.94 20.15 -8.01
C GLY A 111 7.28 18.93 -8.66
N GLU A 112 7.24 18.86 -9.99
CA GLU A 112 6.77 17.72 -10.76
C GLU A 112 7.59 16.44 -10.58
N GLU A 113 8.90 16.56 -10.35
CA GLU A 113 9.78 15.39 -10.20
C GLU A 113 9.78 14.82 -8.78
N LYS A 114 9.17 15.53 -7.83
CA LYS A 114 9.10 15.09 -6.44
C LYS A 114 8.29 13.79 -6.33
N ALA A 115 8.95 12.74 -5.88
CA ALA A 115 8.32 11.50 -5.48
C ALA A 115 8.03 11.49 -3.98
N MET A 116 6.95 10.80 -3.58
CA MET A 116 6.55 10.63 -2.20
C MET A 116 5.99 9.23 -1.98
N LEU A 117 6.35 8.61 -0.86
CA LEU A 117 5.82 7.31 -0.44
C LEU A 117 4.46 7.51 0.22
N TYR A 118 3.47 6.71 -0.14
CA TYR A 118 2.13 6.71 0.46
C TYR A 118 1.81 5.31 0.99
N MET A 119 1.23 5.27 2.18
CA MET A 119 0.74 4.06 2.81
C MET A 119 -0.42 4.38 3.78
N PRO A 120 -1.26 3.41 4.15
CA PRO A 120 -2.27 3.56 5.19
C PRO A 120 -1.64 3.32 6.58
N GLY A 121 -2.39 3.64 7.64
CA GLY A 121 -1.96 3.46 9.03
C GLY A 121 -2.46 2.17 9.68
N ASP A 122 -2.99 1.22 8.92
CA ASP A 122 -3.66 0.02 9.41
C ASP A 122 -2.90 -1.28 9.08
N THR A 123 -1.60 -1.17 8.83
CA THR A 123 -0.68 -2.26 8.48
C THR A 123 0.34 -2.50 9.59
N PRO A 124 -0.06 -3.05 10.76
CA PRO A 124 0.79 -3.06 11.95
C PRO A 124 2.00 -4.00 11.87
N LEU A 125 2.05 -4.87 10.86
CA LEU A 125 3.15 -5.81 10.63
C LEU A 125 4.20 -5.29 9.64
N ILE A 126 4.02 -4.10 9.09
CA ILE A 126 5.04 -3.49 8.23
C ILE A 126 6.33 -3.25 9.01
N ALA A 127 7.46 -3.45 8.33
CA ALA A 127 8.80 -3.28 8.88
C ALA A 127 9.62 -2.31 8.02
N ALA A 128 10.63 -1.68 8.62
CA ALA A 128 11.54 -0.77 7.92
C ALA A 128 12.23 -1.46 6.74
N GLN A 129 12.65 -2.71 6.90
CA GLN A 129 13.36 -3.48 5.88
C GLN A 129 12.48 -3.79 4.67
N GLU A 130 11.15 -3.86 4.83
CA GLU A 130 10.20 -4.00 3.72
C GLU A 130 10.06 -2.69 2.95
N ILE A 131 10.03 -1.56 3.66
CA ILE A 131 10.02 -0.22 3.07
C ILE A 131 11.33 0.02 2.30
N ASP A 132 12.46 -0.37 2.89
CA ASP A 132 13.79 -0.27 2.29
C ASP A 132 13.89 -1.12 1.02
N GLU A 133 13.50 -2.40 1.09
CA GLU A 133 13.45 -3.31 -0.06
C GLU A 133 12.60 -2.72 -1.21
N PHE A 134 11.47 -2.11 -0.89
CA PHE A 134 10.61 -1.49 -1.88
C PHE A 134 11.27 -0.27 -2.52
N ILE A 135 11.79 0.67 -1.72
CA ILE A 135 12.40 1.93 -2.21
C ILE A 135 13.65 1.66 -3.04
N GLU A 136 14.49 0.71 -2.65
CA GLU A 136 15.71 0.36 -3.38
C GLU A 136 15.44 -0.18 -4.79
N GLN A 137 14.28 -0.81 -5.01
CA GLN A 137 13.85 -1.28 -6.33
C GLN A 137 13.21 -0.16 -7.17
N CYS A 138 12.97 1.02 -6.59
CA CYS A 138 12.32 2.13 -7.25
C CYS A 138 13.31 3.08 -7.92
N ASP A 139 13.57 2.90 -9.21
CA ASP A 139 14.26 3.92 -10.02
C ASP A 139 13.34 5.10 -10.37
N VAL A 140 13.27 6.06 -9.44
CA VAL A 140 12.43 7.25 -9.59
C VAL A 140 12.83 8.16 -10.76
N ASN A 141 13.98 7.95 -11.41
CA ASN A 141 14.32 8.72 -12.61
C ASN A 141 13.58 8.18 -13.84
N SER A 142 13.38 6.86 -13.92
CA SER A 142 12.77 6.20 -15.07
C SER A 142 11.28 5.92 -14.93
N ILE A 143 10.72 5.95 -13.72
CA ILE A 143 9.32 5.61 -13.44
C ILE A 143 8.65 6.69 -12.56
N ASP A 144 7.36 6.92 -12.78
CA ASP A 144 6.58 7.95 -12.10
C ASP A 144 5.69 7.38 -10.97
N TYR A 145 5.31 6.10 -11.07
CA TYR A 145 4.46 5.44 -10.09
C TYR A 145 4.86 3.96 -9.91
N PHE A 146 5.31 3.62 -8.71
CA PHE A 146 5.54 2.27 -8.25
C PHE A 146 4.42 1.78 -7.34
N LEU A 147 3.96 0.55 -7.58
CA LEU A 147 2.98 -0.15 -6.77
C LEU A 147 3.59 -1.41 -6.16
N GLY A 148 3.63 -1.51 -4.84
CA GLY A 148 4.14 -2.70 -4.17
C GLY A 148 3.14 -3.86 -4.20
N MET A 149 3.65 -5.08 -4.35
CA MET A 149 2.87 -6.31 -4.30
C MET A 149 3.60 -7.40 -3.49
N SER A 150 2.83 -8.22 -2.81
CA SER A 150 3.30 -9.40 -2.09
C SER A 150 2.74 -10.66 -2.76
N THR A 151 3.52 -11.74 -2.70
CA THR A 151 3.11 -13.04 -3.26
C THR A 151 2.19 -13.79 -2.30
N GLU A 152 1.38 -14.72 -2.83
CA GLU A 152 0.65 -15.67 -1.98
C GLU A 152 1.61 -16.49 -1.13
N GLU A 153 2.74 -16.89 -1.69
CA GLU A 153 3.73 -17.72 -0.99
C GLU A 153 4.23 -17.04 0.29
N GLY A 154 4.51 -15.73 0.24
CA GLY A 154 4.91 -14.95 1.41
C GLY A 154 3.77 -14.71 2.41
N LEU A 155 2.51 -14.70 1.96
CA LEU A 155 1.35 -14.44 2.82
C LEU A 155 0.73 -15.70 3.43
N LYS A 156 1.02 -16.88 2.87
CA LYS A 156 0.49 -18.17 3.32
C LYS A 156 0.68 -18.46 4.82
N PRO A 157 1.81 -18.09 5.47
CA PRO A 157 1.99 -18.27 6.91
C PRO A 157 0.96 -17.53 7.79
N PHE A 158 0.31 -16.48 7.26
CA PHE A 158 -0.65 -15.66 7.99
C PHE A 158 -2.10 -16.14 7.80
N TYR A 159 -2.31 -17.20 7.02
CA TYR A 159 -3.64 -17.70 6.71
C TYR A 159 -4.27 -18.46 7.88
N PRO A 160 -5.62 -18.48 7.95
CA PRO A 160 -6.30 -19.30 8.94
C PRO A 160 -6.00 -20.77 8.71
N THR A 161 -5.74 -21.50 9.81
CA THR A 161 -5.61 -22.96 9.81
C THR A 161 -6.80 -23.57 10.56
N LYS A 162 -6.85 -24.90 10.67
CA LYS A 162 -7.87 -25.57 11.51
C LYS A 162 -7.76 -25.21 13.00
N LYS A 163 -6.55 -24.82 13.45
CA LYS A 163 -6.26 -24.56 14.88
C LYS A 163 -6.18 -23.07 15.19
N GLU A 164 -5.75 -22.26 14.23
CA GLU A 164 -5.38 -20.87 14.46
C GLU A 164 -6.18 -19.91 13.58
N ARG A 165 -6.54 -18.77 14.15
CA ARG A 165 -7.09 -17.65 13.39
C ARG A 165 -6.00 -17.07 12.49
N GLY A 166 -6.40 -16.62 11.31
CA GLY A 166 -5.53 -15.93 10.37
C GLY A 166 -6.34 -15.11 9.37
N ILE A 167 -5.64 -14.36 8.53
CA ILE A 167 -6.21 -13.43 7.55
C ILE A 167 -5.91 -13.98 6.16
N LYS A 168 -6.97 -14.29 5.40
CA LYS A 168 -6.84 -14.75 4.01
C LYS A 168 -7.17 -13.60 3.07
N MET A 169 -6.21 -13.27 2.21
CA MET A 169 -6.34 -12.15 1.26
C MET A 169 -7.00 -12.56 -0.05
N ALA A 170 -7.45 -11.56 -0.80
CA ALA A 170 -7.85 -11.72 -2.20
C ALA A 170 -6.65 -11.47 -3.13
N TYR A 171 -6.48 -12.33 -4.14
CA TYR A 171 -5.32 -12.32 -5.04
C TYR A 171 -5.70 -11.92 -6.47
N PHE A 172 -4.75 -11.29 -7.14
CA PHE A 172 -4.66 -11.19 -8.59
C PHE A 172 -3.93 -12.42 -9.12
N TYR A 173 -4.59 -13.10 -10.04
CA TYR A 173 -4.13 -14.36 -10.62
C TYR A 173 -3.46 -14.08 -11.95
N VAL A 174 -2.13 -14.21 -12.00
CA VAL A 174 -1.34 -13.97 -13.21
C VAL A 174 -0.48 -15.19 -13.56
N LYS A 175 0.19 -15.13 -14.70
CA LYS A 175 1.12 -16.17 -15.14
C LYS A 175 2.20 -16.39 -14.08
N GLY A 176 2.35 -17.63 -13.64
CA GLY A 176 3.36 -18.05 -12.65
C GLY A 176 2.95 -17.83 -11.20
N LYS A 177 2.53 -16.61 -10.83
CA LYS A 177 2.33 -16.22 -9.41
C LYS A 177 0.91 -15.74 -9.11
N LYS A 178 0.61 -15.58 -7.82
CA LYS A 178 -0.56 -14.87 -7.31
C LYS A 178 -0.08 -13.68 -6.50
N TYR A 179 -0.64 -12.51 -6.77
CA TYR A 179 -0.22 -11.28 -6.12
C TYR A 179 -1.33 -10.65 -5.32
N ARG A 180 -1.00 -10.13 -4.15
CA ARG A 180 -1.81 -9.18 -3.40
C ARG A 180 -1.13 -7.82 -3.53
N GLN A 181 -1.88 -6.80 -3.93
CA GLN A 181 -1.39 -5.43 -3.79
C GLN A 181 -1.04 -5.20 -2.32
N ASN A 182 0.21 -4.85 -2.05
CA ASN A 182 0.59 -4.38 -0.72
C ASN A 182 0.28 -2.87 -0.64
N ASN A 183 0.36 -2.30 0.55
CA ASN A 183 -0.07 -0.94 0.75
C ASN A 183 1.03 0.12 0.54
N LEU A 184 2.10 -0.20 -0.18
CA LEU A 184 3.19 0.73 -0.52
C LEU A 184 3.01 1.32 -1.93
N HIS A 185 3.03 2.64 -2.00
CA HIS A 185 2.91 3.38 -3.24
C HIS A 185 3.95 4.51 -3.30
N LEU A 186 4.91 4.44 -4.23
CA LEU A 186 5.84 5.56 -4.46
C LEU A 186 5.41 6.30 -5.73
N ILE A 187 4.99 7.56 -5.58
CA ILE A 187 4.30 8.28 -6.65
C ILE A 187 4.92 9.66 -6.85
N LYS A 188 5.00 10.12 -8.11
CA LYS A 188 5.10 11.53 -8.51
C LYS A 188 3.72 12.07 -8.88
N PRO A 189 2.96 12.69 -7.94
CA PRO A 189 1.55 12.99 -8.13
C PRO A 189 1.25 13.87 -9.36
N PHE A 190 2.13 14.82 -9.68
CA PHE A 190 1.95 15.72 -10.84
C PHE A 190 2.24 15.04 -12.20
N LYS A 191 2.93 13.90 -12.24
CA LYS A 191 3.16 13.14 -13.48
C LYS A 191 1.98 12.25 -13.89
N ILE A 192 0.96 12.13 -13.05
CA ILE A 192 -0.24 11.35 -13.36
C ILE A 192 -1.25 12.21 -14.14
N GLN A 193 -1.40 11.93 -15.43
CA GLN A 193 -2.32 12.65 -16.32
C GLN A 193 -3.78 12.39 -15.94
N ASN A 194 -4.18 11.11 -15.87
CA ASN A 194 -5.57 10.71 -15.65
C ASN A 194 -5.92 10.55 -14.16
N ARG A 195 -5.35 11.41 -13.31
CA ARG A 195 -5.46 11.33 -11.84
C ARG A 195 -6.89 11.31 -11.30
N HIS A 196 -7.82 11.98 -11.97
CA HIS A 196 -9.26 11.99 -11.63
C HIS A 196 -9.92 10.61 -11.73
N CYS A 197 -9.33 9.67 -12.48
CA CYS A 197 -9.79 8.29 -12.56
C CYS A 197 -9.47 7.47 -11.30
N ILE A 198 -8.43 7.85 -10.54
CA ILE A 198 -7.98 7.11 -9.35
C ILE A 198 -9.07 7.09 -8.28
N GLN A 199 -9.70 8.24 -8.01
CA GLN A 199 -10.81 8.31 -7.03
C GLN A 199 -11.98 7.41 -7.45
N ARG A 200 -12.35 7.43 -8.74
CA ARG A 200 -13.43 6.56 -9.26
C ARG A 200 -13.11 5.09 -9.05
N MET A 201 -11.87 4.66 -9.31
CA MET A 201 -11.45 3.29 -9.04
C MET A 201 -11.52 2.94 -7.55
N TYR A 202 -11.03 3.84 -6.68
CA TYR A 202 -11.07 3.64 -5.24
C TYR A 202 -12.51 3.50 -4.71
N ASP A 203 -13.42 4.32 -5.23
CA ASP A 203 -14.83 4.28 -4.87
C ASP A 203 -15.50 2.94 -5.18
N TYR A 204 -14.97 2.17 -6.12
CA TYR A 204 -15.48 0.86 -6.51
C TYR A 204 -14.82 -0.32 -5.76
N ARG A 205 -13.83 -0.08 -4.89
CA ARG A 205 -13.07 -1.12 -4.16
C ARG A 205 -13.92 -1.99 -3.22
N TYR A 206 -14.97 -1.44 -2.59
CA TYR A 206 -15.66 -2.12 -1.47
C TYR A 206 -17.17 -2.36 -1.65
N GLN A 207 -17.81 -1.93 -2.75
CA GLN A 207 -19.27 -2.03 -2.89
C GLN A 207 -19.68 -3.24 -3.78
N LYS A 208 -20.72 -3.96 -3.35
CA LYS A 208 -21.19 -5.27 -3.85
C LYS A 208 -20.86 -5.60 -5.32
N GLN A 209 -20.27 -6.79 -5.49
CA GLN A 209 -19.35 -7.15 -6.59
C GLN A 209 -19.92 -7.08 -8.02
N VAL A 210 -21.20 -7.37 -8.26
CA VAL A 210 -21.70 -7.56 -9.64
C VAL A 210 -22.09 -6.24 -10.32
N ILE A 211 -22.84 -5.37 -9.64
CA ILE A 211 -23.28 -4.08 -10.19
C ILE A 211 -22.08 -3.16 -10.43
N TYR A 212 -21.09 -3.22 -9.54
CA TYR A 212 -19.88 -2.40 -9.68
C TYR A 212 -18.85 -3.00 -10.63
N PHE A 213 -18.80 -4.33 -10.80
CA PHE A 213 -18.10 -4.95 -11.93
C PHE A 213 -18.64 -4.39 -13.25
N LEU A 214 -19.97 -4.34 -13.43
CA LEU A 214 -20.58 -3.76 -14.63
C LEU A 214 -20.34 -2.25 -14.75
N LYS A 215 -20.41 -1.48 -13.66
CA LYS A 215 -20.10 -0.03 -13.67
C LYS A 215 -18.63 0.24 -13.99
N LEU A 216 -17.71 -0.57 -13.47
CA LEU A 216 -16.27 -0.44 -13.71
C LEU A 216 -15.92 -0.89 -15.14
N LEU A 217 -16.54 -1.95 -15.65
CA LEU A 217 -16.47 -2.35 -17.05
C LEU A 217 -16.99 -1.24 -17.97
N LEU A 218 -18.12 -0.63 -17.64
CA LEU A 218 -18.68 0.50 -18.37
C LEU A 218 -17.80 1.75 -18.26
N ALA A 219 -17.19 2.02 -17.11
CA ALA A 219 -16.23 3.09 -16.93
C ALA A 219 -14.98 2.86 -17.78
N PHE A 220 -14.49 1.62 -17.86
CA PHE A 220 -13.37 1.27 -18.72
C PHE A 220 -13.72 1.40 -20.20
N TYR A 221 -14.92 0.97 -20.59
CA TYR A 221 -15.44 1.15 -21.95
C TYR A 221 -15.56 2.64 -22.31
N ARG A 222 -16.14 3.47 -21.41
CA ARG A 222 -16.28 4.92 -21.59
C ARG A 222 -14.96 5.67 -21.55
N ALA A 223 -13.97 5.18 -20.81
CA ALA A 223 -12.62 5.73 -20.77
C ALA A 223 -11.79 5.33 -22.00
N HIS A 224 -12.39 4.69 -23.01
CA HIS A 224 -11.73 4.18 -24.21
C HIS A 224 -10.47 3.36 -23.89
N LEU A 225 -10.51 2.55 -22.81
CA LEU A 225 -9.41 1.61 -22.59
C LEU A 225 -9.26 0.72 -23.82
N GLN A 226 -8.01 0.44 -24.15
CA GLN A 226 -7.67 -0.51 -25.19
C GLN A 226 -8.39 -1.84 -24.91
N ARG A 227 -8.81 -2.54 -25.98
CA ARG A 227 -9.48 -3.86 -25.90
C ARG A 227 -8.75 -4.83 -24.97
N ARG A 228 -7.42 -4.73 -24.92
CA ARG A 228 -6.55 -5.51 -24.03
C ARG A 228 -6.81 -5.25 -22.54
N GLY A 229 -7.09 -4.02 -22.14
CA GLY A 229 -7.43 -3.67 -20.76
C GLY A 229 -8.76 -4.25 -20.31
N ILE A 230 -9.78 -4.20 -21.17
CA ILE A 230 -11.07 -4.87 -20.93
C ILE A 230 -10.86 -6.38 -20.82
N TYR A 231 -10.09 -6.98 -21.74
CA TYR A 231 -9.77 -8.40 -21.70
C TYR A 231 -9.10 -8.81 -20.38
N TYR A 232 -8.05 -8.12 -19.93
CA TYR A 232 -7.40 -8.42 -18.64
C TYR A 232 -8.32 -8.21 -17.46
N PHE A 233 -9.14 -7.17 -17.47
CA PHE A 233 -10.15 -6.96 -16.45
C PHE A 233 -11.10 -8.16 -16.33
N LEU A 234 -11.64 -8.65 -17.45
CA LEU A 234 -12.54 -9.81 -17.47
C LEU A 234 -11.85 -11.09 -16.97
N ILE A 235 -10.64 -11.39 -17.46
CA ILE A 235 -9.93 -12.61 -17.06
C ILE A 235 -9.50 -12.56 -15.57
N LEU A 236 -9.07 -11.40 -15.06
CA LEU A 236 -8.75 -11.24 -13.63
C LEU A 236 -9.98 -11.50 -12.75
N HIS A 237 -11.13 -10.94 -13.12
CA HIS A 237 -12.38 -11.16 -12.38
C HIS A 237 -12.90 -12.59 -12.50
N TRP A 238 -12.70 -13.23 -13.66
CA TRP A 238 -13.03 -14.64 -13.84
C TRP A 238 -12.20 -15.55 -12.92
N ASN A 239 -10.89 -15.33 -12.83
CA ASN A 239 -10.05 -16.08 -11.90
C ASN A 239 -10.45 -15.85 -10.44
N LEU A 240 -10.75 -14.60 -10.07
CA LEU A 240 -11.22 -14.27 -8.72
C LEU A 240 -12.55 -14.96 -8.39
N PHE A 241 -13.47 -15.02 -9.37
CA PHE A 241 -14.73 -15.74 -9.23
C PHE A 241 -14.51 -17.24 -9.01
N LEU A 242 -13.69 -17.89 -9.84
CA LEU A 242 -13.34 -19.31 -9.70
C LEU A 242 -12.74 -19.62 -8.31
N ALA A 243 -11.84 -18.76 -7.84
CA ALA A 243 -11.24 -18.90 -6.52
C ALA A 243 -12.28 -18.78 -5.38
N ARG A 244 -13.22 -17.84 -5.49
CA ARG A 244 -14.28 -17.64 -4.48
C ARG A 244 -15.23 -18.83 -4.35
N ILE A 245 -15.50 -19.55 -5.43
CA ILE A 245 -16.37 -20.74 -5.43
C ILE A 245 -15.60 -22.05 -5.14
N GLY A 246 -14.31 -21.97 -4.79
CA GLY A 246 -13.49 -23.14 -4.47
C GLY A 246 -12.95 -23.91 -5.69
N LEU A 247 -13.13 -23.39 -6.91
CA LEU A 247 -12.64 -23.98 -8.16
C LEU A 247 -11.29 -23.39 -8.60
N GLU A 248 -10.43 -23.12 -7.63
CA GLU A 248 -9.13 -22.48 -7.88
C GLU A 248 -8.22 -23.33 -8.78
N SER A 249 -8.39 -24.66 -8.78
CA SER A 249 -7.69 -25.58 -9.69
C SER A 249 -7.97 -25.32 -11.17
N LEU A 250 -9.05 -24.60 -11.51
CA LEU A 250 -9.39 -24.23 -12.88
C LEU A 250 -8.76 -22.90 -13.33
N THR A 251 -8.11 -22.16 -12.42
CA THR A 251 -7.43 -20.89 -12.75
C THR A 251 -6.17 -21.01 -13.64
N PRO A 252 -5.35 -22.09 -13.63
CA PRO A 252 -4.07 -22.12 -14.34
C PRO A 252 -4.12 -21.82 -15.85
N PRO A 253 -5.11 -22.31 -16.65
CA PRO A 253 -5.22 -21.94 -18.06
C PRO A 253 -5.45 -20.44 -18.26
N PHE A 254 -6.33 -19.84 -17.47
CA PHE A 254 -6.68 -18.42 -17.56
C PHE A 254 -5.54 -17.52 -17.06
N ARG A 255 -4.81 -17.95 -16.03
CA ARG A 255 -3.63 -17.25 -15.52
C ARG A 255 -2.55 -17.06 -16.57
N ARG A 256 -2.31 -18.07 -17.42
CA ARG A 256 -1.31 -17.99 -18.50
C ARG A 256 -1.63 -16.89 -19.53
N MET A 257 -2.87 -16.42 -19.58
CA MET A 257 -3.32 -15.35 -20.48
C MET A 257 -3.00 -13.93 -19.97
N ILE A 258 -2.60 -13.79 -18.70
CA ILE A 258 -2.28 -12.50 -18.09
C ILE A 258 -0.82 -12.48 -17.65
N SER A 259 -0.03 -11.58 -18.20
CA SER A 259 1.33 -11.29 -17.75
C SER A 259 1.38 -10.03 -16.89
N LEU A 260 2.38 -9.94 -16.02
CA LEU A 260 2.55 -8.78 -15.14
C LEU A 260 2.89 -7.53 -15.96
N GLU A 261 3.75 -7.67 -16.96
CA GLU A 261 4.16 -6.61 -17.90
C GLU A 261 2.94 -6.09 -18.69
N GLY A 262 2.01 -6.99 -19.03
CA GLY A 262 0.77 -6.61 -19.68
C GLY A 262 -0.14 -5.80 -18.75
N ILE A 263 -0.23 -6.15 -17.47
CA ILE A 263 -0.97 -5.36 -16.48
C ILE A 263 -0.32 -3.98 -16.33
N GLU A 264 1.02 -3.91 -16.22
CA GLU A 264 1.76 -2.66 -16.14
C GLU A 264 1.48 -1.76 -17.35
N GLU A 265 1.47 -2.32 -18.57
CA GLU A 265 1.14 -1.58 -19.80
C GLU A 265 -0.29 -1.02 -19.78
N VAL A 266 -1.28 -1.83 -19.36
CA VAL A 266 -2.67 -1.37 -19.24
C VAL A 266 -2.80 -0.24 -18.22
N ILE A 267 -2.16 -0.36 -17.06
CA ILE A 267 -2.19 0.67 -16.01
C ILE A 267 -1.45 1.94 -16.47
N ARG A 268 -0.29 1.81 -17.11
CA ARG A 268 0.47 2.94 -17.70
C ARG A 268 -0.40 3.73 -18.67
N ASN A 269 -1.04 3.04 -19.61
CA ASN A 269 -1.90 3.67 -20.62
C ASN A 269 -3.13 4.31 -19.96
N PHE A 270 -3.68 3.67 -18.92
CA PHE A 270 -4.83 4.19 -18.20
C PHE A 270 -4.52 5.45 -17.38
N LEU A 271 -3.43 5.45 -16.62
CA LEU A 271 -3.04 6.57 -15.76
C LEU A 271 -2.32 7.69 -16.53
N GLY A 272 -1.75 7.37 -17.70
CA GLY A 272 -0.94 8.28 -18.50
C GLY A 272 0.38 8.62 -17.82
N CYS A 273 1.01 7.66 -17.13
CA CYS A 273 2.29 7.83 -16.44
C CYS A 273 3.14 6.56 -16.50
N ARG A 274 4.47 6.67 -16.38
CA ARG A 274 5.34 5.50 -16.34
C ARG A 274 5.09 4.73 -15.04
N PHE A 275 4.64 3.48 -15.16
CA PHE A 275 4.15 2.67 -14.04
C PHE A 275 4.92 1.36 -13.93
N LYS A 276 5.20 0.94 -12.69
CA LYS A 276 5.90 -0.31 -12.39
C LYS A 276 5.32 -1.00 -11.16
N ILE A 277 5.20 -2.32 -11.22
CA ILE A 277 4.91 -3.16 -10.05
C ILE A 277 6.24 -3.62 -9.44
N VAL A 278 6.34 -3.53 -8.11
CA VAL A 278 7.51 -3.96 -7.33
C VAL A 278 7.08 -5.08 -6.41
N GLU A 279 7.71 -6.24 -6.52
CA GLU A 279 7.49 -7.36 -5.61
C GLU A 279 8.35 -7.17 -4.35
N THR A 280 7.71 -7.24 -3.17
CA THR A 280 8.41 -7.32 -1.88
C THR A 280 8.42 -8.75 -1.39
N LYS A 281 9.54 -9.20 -0.81
CA LYS A 281 9.66 -10.53 -0.21
C LYS A 281 9.03 -10.54 1.18
N LEU A 282 9.13 -9.43 1.90
CA LEU A 282 8.45 -9.24 3.17
C LEU A 282 6.96 -8.90 2.91
N PRO A 283 6.01 -9.54 3.62
CA PRO A 283 4.58 -9.40 3.38
C PRO A 283 3.84 -8.43 4.33
N GLY A 284 4.54 -7.73 5.21
CA GLY A 284 3.94 -6.95 6.31
C GLY A 284 3.03 -5.82 5.83
N ALA A 285 3.42 -5.14 4.74
CA ALA A 285 2.65 -4.06 4.14
C ALA A 285 1.37 -4.55 3.45
N ALA A 286 1.23 -5.86 3.19
CA ALA A 286 0.02 -6.44 2.61
C ALA A 286 -1.02 -6.88 3.65
N LEU A 287 -0.66 -6.91 4.94
CA LEU A 287 -1.51 -7.37 6.04
C LEU A 287 -2.23 -6.19 6.72
N ASP A 288 -3.21 -5.62 6.02
CA ASP A 288 -4.09 -4.56 6.54
C ASP A 288 -5.28 -5.10 7.36
N ILE A 289 -5.73 -4.31 8.33
CA ILE A 289 -6.93 -4.60 9.13
C ILE A 289 -8.16 -4.06 8.42
N ASP A 290 -8.92 -4.90 7.72
CA ASP A 290 -10.08 -4.47 6.92
C ASP A 290 -11.42 -4.54 7.69
N ASN A 291 -11.55 -5.42 8.67
CA ASN A 291 -12.79 -5.64 9.42
C ASN A 291 -12.52 -6.08 10.87
N GLU A 292 -13.59 -6.22 11.66
CA GLU A 292 -13.51 -6.61 13.09
C GLU A 292 -12.85 -7.97 13.30
N LYS A 293 -13.09 -8.94 12.41
CA LYS A 293 -12.46 -10.26 12.50
C LYS A 293 -10.95 -10.16 12.29
N ASP A 294 -10.51 -9.34 11.34
CA ASP A 294 -9.08 -9.11 11.09
C ASP A 294 -8.43 -8.43 12.30
N TYR A 295 -9.11 -7.45 12.89
CA TYR A 295 -8.64 -6.76 14.10
C TYR A 295 -8.49 -7.72 15.28
N GLU A 296 -9.52 -8.52 15.58
CA GLU A 296 -9.47 -9.51 16.66
C GLU A 296 -8.40 -10.58 16.40
N THR A 297 -8.22 -10.98 15.14
CA THR A 297 -7.14 -11.91 14.75
C THR A 297 -5.78 -11.28 14.96
N MET A 298 -5.60 -10.03 14.54
CA MET A 298 -4.35 -9.28 14.70
C MET A 298 -3.99 -9.15 16.17
N LYS A 299 -4.91 -8.80 17.07
CA LYS A 299 -4.62 -8.72 18.52
C LYS A 299 -4.04 -10.01 19.08
N ILE A 300 -4.64 -11.15 18.70
CA ILE A 300 -4.24 -12.48 19.19
C ILE A 300 -2.89 -12.88 18.60
N GLN A 301 -2.70 -12.70 17.29
CA GLN A 301 -1.52 -13.21 16.57
C GLN A 301 -0.36 -12.22 16.51
N PHE A 302 -0.54 -11.00 17.00
CA PHE A 302 0.39 -9.88 16.76
C PHE A 302 1.85 -10.24 17.08
N HIS A 303 2.12 -10.71 18.30
CA HIS A 303 3.48 -11.04 18.72
C HIS A 303 4.08 -12.17 17.90
N PHE A 304 3.33 -13.26 17.72
CA PHE A 304 3.76 -14.40 16.92
C PHE A 304 4.09 -13.99 15.47
N TRP A 305 3.25 -13.17 14.86
CA TRP A 305 3.47 -12.65 13.52
C TRP A 305 4.61 -11.65 13.43
N ARG A 306 4.86 -10.84 14.48
CA ARG A 306 6.03 -9.96 14.56
C ARG A 306 7.33 -10.74 14.71
N ASP A 307 7.34 -11.79 15.51
CA ASP A 307 8.51 -12.66 15.67
C ASP A 307 8.82 -13.37 14.35
N TYR A 308 7.78 -13.92 13.70
CA TYR A 308 7.92 -14.51 12.36
C TYR A 308 8.44 -13.51 11.31
N GLN A 309 7.94 -12.27 11.32
CA GLN A 309 8.46 -11.20 10.47
C GLN A 309 9.93 -10.89 10.77
N SER A 310 10.35 -10.91 12.04
CA SER A 310 11.74 -10.72 12.43
C SER A 310 12.63 -11.83 11.88
N ASP A 311 12.20 -13.09 11.98
CA ASP A 311 12.93 -14.23 11.42
C ASP A 311 13.07 -14.12 9.89
N LEU A 312 12.01 -13.69 9.20
CA LEU A 312 12.03 -13.43 7.76
C LEU A 312 13.00 -12.30 7.41
N ILE A 313 13.03 -11.23 8.20
CA ILE A 313 13.97 -10.11 8.02
C ILE A 313 15.41 -10.59 8.19
N ASP A 314 15.69 -11.37 9.22
CA ASP A 314 17.04 -11.91 9.46
C ASP A 314 17.49 -12.81 8.31
N ALA A 315 16.60 -13.67 7.81
CA ALA A 315 16.87 -14.51 6.64
C ALA A 315 17.10 -13.66 5.37
N PHE A 316 16.28 -12.61 5.18
CA PHE A 316 16.39 -11.69 4.06
C PHE A 316 17.72 -10.93 4.08
N LEU A 317 18.12 -10.37 5.23
CA LEU A 317 19.38 -9.65 5.39
C LEU A 317 20.59 -10.58 5.18
N LYS A 318 20.54 -11.82 5.70
CA LYS A 318 21.58 -12.83 5.44
C LYS A 318 21.70 -13.15 3.94
N SER A 319 20.58 -13.22 3.21
CA SER A 319 20.59 -13.47 1.76
C SER A 319 21.15 -12.31 0.93
N ARG A 320 21.24 -11.11 1.51
CA ARG A 320 21.78 -9.90 0.86
C ARG A 320 23.27 -9.70 1.09
N LEU A 321 23.85 -10.30 2.13
CA LEU A 321 25.29 -10.25 2.33
C LEU A 321 25.96 -11.07 1.21
N PRO A 322 26.92 -10.51 0.46
CA PRO A 322 27.73 -11.31 -0.44
C PRO A 322 28.40 -12.41 0.38
N ILE A 323 28.43 -13.63 -0.17
CA ILE A 323 29.27 -14.72 0.34
C ILE A 323 30.72 -14.35 0.04
N GLU A 324 31.28 -13.38 0.77
CA GLU A 324 32.72 -13.13 0.81
C GLU A 324 33.26 -13.70 2.11
N SER A 325 33.45 -15.03 2.11
CA SER A 325 34.53 -15.74 2.80
C SER A 325 34.26 -17.23 2.72
N ALA A 326 34.55 -17.84 1.57
CA ALA A 326 34.80 -19.26 1.48
C ALA A 326 35.96 -19.50 0.52
N GLN A 327 37.16 -19.47 1.13
CA GLN A 327 38.49 -19.90 0.68
C GLN A 327 39.32 -18.92 -0.15
#